data_AF-A0A3N5K4Q8-F1
#
_entry.id   AF-A0A3N5K4Q8-F1
#
_cell.length_a   1.000
_cell.length_b   1.000
_cell.length_c   1.000
_cell.angle_alpha   90.00
_cell.angle_beta   90.00
_cell.angle_gamma   90.00
#
_symmetry.space_group_name_H-M   'P 1'
#
loop_
_entity.id
_entity.type
_entity.pdbx_description
1 polymer ?
#
loop_
_entity_poly.entity_id
_entity_poly.type
_entity_poly.pdbx_seq_one_letter_code
_entity_poly.pdbx_strand_id
1 'polypeptide(L)'
;MIQYGDRFQVGEVIIIYVEDEPGFFARIEHIEPDRKKNWWQLNFLVLAIPLKTMSWILDDEQMRGQPFTMNGVSLQIKRVQAPEEEKPIEPSAKSKTPPGENRDNVFSLFDEK
;
A
#
# COMPACT_ATOMS: atom_id res chain seq x y z
N MET A 1 -17.78 6.33 -0.27
CA MET A 1 -16.68 7.31 -0.15
C MET A 1 -15.91 6.96 1.10
N ILE A 2 -14.68 6.48 0.97
CA ILE A 2 -13.90 6.07 2.14
C ILE A 2 -13.44 7.35 2.83
N GLN A 3 -13.89 7.54 4.07
CA GLN A 3 -13.34 8.58 4.94
C GLN A 3 -11.90 8.18 5.27
N TYR A 4 -10.94 8.94 4.76
CA TYR A 4 -9.55 8.84 5.17
C TYR A 4 -9.49 9.06 6.69
N GLY A 5 -9.11 8.03 7.45
CA GLY A 5 -8.80 8.17 8.87
C GLY A 5 -7.72 9.25 9.08
N ASP A 6 -7.76 9.90 10.23
CA ASP A 6 -7.21 11.22 10.58
C ASP A 6 -5.77 11.61 10.17
N ARG A 7 -4.93 10.68 9.67
CA ARG A 7 -3.58 10.87 9.07
C ARG A 7 -2.91 9.51 8.75
N PHE A 8 -1.87 9.51 7.90
CA PHE A 8 -0.96 8.37 7.67
C PHE A 8 -0.17 7.97 8.94
N GLN A 9 0.27 6.72 9.05
CA GLN A 9 1.00 6.20 10.22
C GLN A 9 2.35 5.54 9.86
N VAL A 10 3.27 5.50 10.82
CA VAL A 10 4.55 4.77 10.69
C VAL A 10 4.28 3.27 10.52
N GLY A 11 5.02 2.62 9.62
CA GLY A 11 4.86 1.22 9.25
C GLY A 11 3.82 0.98 8.16
N GLU A 12 2.99 1.97 7.84
CA GLU A 12 1.94 1.86 6.83
C GLU A 12 2.54 1.77 5.42
N VAL A 13 2.01 0.85 4.59
CA VAL A 13 2.33 0.77 3.17
C VAL A 13 1.35 1.63 2.38
N ILE A 14 1.91 2.52 1.58
CA ILE A 14 1.21 3.48 0.73
C ILE A 14 1.59 3.25 -0.73
N ILE A 15 0.75 3.75 -1.62
CA ILE A 15 1.03 3.87 -3.05
C ILE A 15 1.14 5.35 -3.41
N ILE A 16 2.17 5.70 -4.15
CA ILE A 16 2.40 7.03 -4.70
C ILE A 16 1.93 7.01 -6.14
N TYR A 17 0.99 7.89 -6.45
CA TYR A 17 0.58 8.19 -7.81
C TYR A 17 1.48 9.30 -8.37
N VAL A 18 1.86 9.16 -9.64
CA VAL A 18 2.68 10.11 -10.39
C VAL A 18 1.91 10.45 -11.65
N GLU A 19 1.60 11.74 -11.86
CA GLU A 19 0.80 12.18 -13.02
C GLU A 19 -0.53 11.41 -13.14
N ASP A 20 -1.23 11.26 -12.01
CA ASP A 20 -2.51 10.55 -11.88
C ASP A 20 -2.49 9.03 -12.17
N GLU A 21 -1.32 8.47 -12.47
CA GLU A 21 -1.10 7.04 -12.66
C GLU A 21 -0.44 6.38 -11.43
N PRO A 22 -0.72 5.10 -11.12
CA PRO A 22 -0.03 4.39 -10.05
C PRO A 22 1.48 4.29 -10.33
N GLY A 23 2.30 4.89 -9.47
CA GLY A 23 3.74 4.95 -9.64
C GLY A 23 4.47 3.82 -8.91
N PHE A 24 4.54 3.91 -7.59
CA PHE A 24 5.30 2.94 -6.79
C PHE A 24 4.78 2.82 -5.36
N PHE A 25 5.06 1.68 -4.72
CA PHE A 25 4.79 1.46 -3.32
C PHE A 25 5.93 1.98 -2.43
N ALA A 26 5.56 2.50 -1.27
CA ALA A 26 6.50 2.83 -0.22
C ALA A 26 5.93 2.48 1.16
N ARG A 27 6.81 2.26 2.13
CA ARG A 27 6.45 2.16 3.54
C ARG A 27 6.86 3.44 4.26
N ILE A 28 6.03 3.94 5.16
CA ILE A 28 6.36 5.09 6.00
C ILE A 28 7.27 4.63 7.12
N GLU A 29 8.49 5.16 7.17
CA GLU A 29 9.49 4.81 8.19
C GLU A 29 9.41 5.76 9.39
N HIS A 30 9.20 7.07 9.15
CA HIS A 30 9.14 8.08 10.21
C HIS A 30 8.18 9.21 9.85
N ILE A 31 7.57 9.83 10.86
CA ILE A 31 6.74 11.05 10.76
C ILE A 31 7.09 11.95 11.94
N GLU A 32 7.50 13.19 11.69
CA GLU A 32 7.77 14.19 12.72
C GLU A 32 7.29 15.60 12.31
N PRO A 33 6.95 16.48 13.27
CA PRO A 33 6.61 17.87 12.95
C PRO A 33 7.80 18.60 12.30
N ASP A 34 7.54 19.33 11.22
CA ASP A 34 8.53 20.23 10.61
C ASP A 34 8.59 21.58 11.37
N ARG A 35 9.60 22.40 11.07
CA ARG A 35 9.73 23.77 11.60
C ARG A 35 8.49 24.62 11.30
N LYS A 36 7.81 24.40 10.18
CA LYS A 36 6.56 25.10 9.85
C LYS A 36 5.38 24.45 10.56
N LYS A 37 4.51 25.29 11.13
CA LYS A 37 3.28 24.84 11.78
C LYS A 37 2.41 24.08 10.77
N ASN A 38 1.88 22.93 11.18
CA ASN A 38 1.04 22.03 10.36
C ASN A 38 1.77 21.41 9.15
N TRP A 39 3.10 21.37 9.18
CA TRP A 39 3.93 20.65 8.23
C TRP A 39 4.62 19.50 8.95
N TRP A 40 4.91 18.44 8.19
CA TRP A 40 5.40 17.17 8.70
C TRP A 40 6.51 16.68 7.79
N GLN A 41 7.64 16.29 8.38
CA GLN A 41 8.68 15.57 7.67
C GLN A 41 8.41 14.07 7.75
N LEU A 42 8.40 13.42 6.58
CA LEU A 42 8.15 12.00 6.43
C LEU A 42 9.34 11.34 5.75
N ASN A 43 9.75 10.20 6.27
CA ASN A 43 10.71 9.31 5.62
C ASN A 43 9.97 8.10 5.07
N PHE A 44 10.28 7.75 3.83
CA PHE A 44 9.68 6.63 3.13
C PHE A 44 10.76 5.65 2.69
N LEU A 45 10.46 4.37 2.76
CA LEU A 45 11.21 3.30 2.12
C LEU A 45 10.46 2.89 0.84
N VAL A 46 11.03 3.21 -0.32
CA VAL A 46 10.53 2.77 -1.63
C VAL A 46 10.75 1.27 -1.77
N LEU A 47 9.66 0.55 -2.04
CA LEU A 47 9.65 -0.91 -2.14
C LEU A 47 9.96 -1.36 -3.57
N ALA A 48 11.15 -1.00 -4.04
CA ALA A 48 11.69 -1.39 -5.35
C ALA A 48 13.09 -2.00 -5.19
N ILE A 49 13.63 -2.62 -6.23
CA ILE A 49 15.01 -3.13 -6.24
C ILE A 49 15.88 -2.19 -7.10
N PRO A 50 16.98 -1.62 -6.55
CA PRO A 50 17.38 -1.67 -5.15
C PRO A 50 16.45 -0.84 -4.26
N LEU A 51 16.37 -1.20 -2.97
CA LEU A 51 15.62 -0.42 -1.98
C LEU A 51 16.20 0.98 -1.87
N LYS A 52 15.33 1.98 -1.79
CA LYS A 52 15.70 3.39 -1.67
C LYS A 52 14.89 4.07 -0.59
N THR A 53 15.50 5.00 0.13
CA THR A 53 14.79 5.86 1.07
C THR A 53 14.64 7.26 0.49
N MET A 54 13.54 7.94 0.81
CA MET A 54 13.30 9.33 0.44
C MET A 54 12.64 10.08 1.59
N SER A 55 12.83 11.39 1.63
CA SER A 55 12.27 12.26 2.67
C SER A 55 11.48 13.39 2.02
N TRP A 56 10.22 13.57 2.41
CA TRP A 56 9.39 14.67 1.96
C TRP A 56 8.88 15.48 3.15
N ILE A 57 8.55 16.75 2.90
CA ILE A 57 7.87 17.60 3.87
C ILE A 57 6.49 17.89 3.32
N LEU A 58 5.45 17.47 4.05
CA LEU A 58 4.06 17.54 3.64
C LEU A 58 3.25 18.38 4.63
N ASP A 59 2.30 19.17 4.14
CA ASP A 59 1.33 19.82 5.02
C ASP A 59 0.19 18.86 5.43
N ASP A 60 -0.67 19.33 6.33
CA ASP A 60 -1.83 18.58 6.82
C ASP A 60 -2.77 18.09 5.70
N GLU A 61 -2.95 18.84 4.62
CA GLU A 61 -3.84 18.46 3.51
C GLU A 61 -3.21 17.35 2.66
N GLN A 62 -1.92 17.47 2.38
CA GLN A 62 -1.13 16.47 1.67
C GLN A 62 -1.02 15.17 2.48
N MET A 63 -0.90 15.28 3.80
CA MET A 63 -0.98 14.15 4.74
C MET A 63 -2.33 13.44 4.75
N ARG A 64 -3.38 14.08 4.21
CA ARG A 64 -4.70 13.48 3.97
C ARG A 64 -4.89 13.01 2.53
N GLY A 65 -3.82 12.99 1.73
CA GLY A 65 -3.82 12.50 0.36
C GLY A 65 -4.25 13.54 -0.68
N GLN A 66 -4.25 14.84 -0.37
CA GLN A 66 -4.36 15.86 -1.41
C GLN A 66 -3.15 15.78 -2.38
N PRO A 67 -3.37 16.00 -3.69
CA PRO A 67 -2.28 16.04 -4.66
C PRO A 67 -1.38 17.24 -4.41
N PHE A 68 -0.10 17.09 -4.72
CA PHE A 68 0.91 18.13 -4.62
C PHE A 68 1.91 18.02 -5.77
N THR A 69 2.78 19.01 -5.91
CA THR A 69 3.76 19.05 -7.00
C THR A 69 5.17 19.09 -6.44
N MET A 70 6.04 18.21 -6.94
CA MET A 70 7.48 18.28 -6.70
C MET A 70 8.21 18.42 -8.03
N ASN A 71 8.98 19.50 -8.19
CA ASN A 71 9.74 19.79 -9.43
C ASN A 71 8.88 19.74 -10.71
N GLY A 72 7.64 20.21 -10.64
CA GLY A 72 6.71 20.19 -11.78
C GLY A 72 5.96 18.87 -12.00
N VAL A 73 6.28 17.81 -11.25
CA VAL A 73 5.61 16.51 -11.33
C VAL A 73 4.48 16.45 -10.30
N SER A 74 3.27 16.12 -10.74
CA SER A 74 2.10 15.92 -9.87
C SER A 74 2.22 14.59 -9.14
N LEU A 75 2.06 14.60 -7.82
CA LEU A 75 2.15 13.46 -6.93
C LEU A 75 0.93 13.38 -6.02
N GLN A 76 0.50 12.16 -5.70
CA GLN A 76 -0.56 11.94 -4.71
C GLN A 76 -0.29 10.66 -3.91
N ILE A 77 -0.44 10.72 -2.60
CA ILE A 77 -0.28 9.55 -1.72
C ILE A 77 -1.65 8.94 -1.43
N LYS A 78 -1.78 7.62 -1.60
CA LYS A 78 -2.98 6.87 -1.24
C LYS A 78 -2.61 5.67 -0.36
N ARG A 79 -3.53 5.32 0.55
CA ARG A 79 -3.43 4.08 1.34
C ARG A 79 -3.60 2.87 0.44
N VAL A 80 -2.78 1.83 0.64
CA VAL A 80 -3.00 0.54 0.00
C VAL A 80 -4.12 -0.20 0.73
N GLN A 81 -5.08 -0.73 -0.02
CA GLN A 81 -6.15 -1.56 0.51
C GLN A 81 -5.97 -2.98 -0.01
N ALA A 82 -6.11 -3.95 0.89
CA ALA A 82 -6.20 -5.34 0.48
C ALA A 82 -7.48 -5.52 -0.37
N PRO A 83 -7.44 -6.31 -1.45
CA PRO A 83 -8.65 -6.76 -2.11
C PRO A 83 -9.61 -7.40 -1.11
N GLU A 84 -10.91 -7.25 -1.33
CA GLU A 84 -11.92 -7.93 -0.52
C GLU A 84 -11.68 -9.45 -0.63
N GLU A 85 -11.57 -10.13 0.52
CA GLU A 85 -11.45 -11.59 0.52
C GLU A 85 -12.71 -12.18 -0.12
N GLU A 86 -12.55 -12.91 -1.22
CA GLU A 86 -13.59 -13.79 -1.70
C GLU A 86 -13.84 -14.82 -0.59
N LYS A 87 -14.92 -14.62 0.18
CA LYS A 87 -15.30 -15.55 1.24
C LYS A 87 -15.28 -16.96 0.65
N PRO A 88 -14.61 -17.92 1.29
CA PRO A 88 -14.66 -19.30 0.87
C PRO A 88 -16.12 -19.69 0.73
N ILE A 89 -16.51 -20.12 -0.46
CA ILE A 89 -17.82 -20.69 -0.72
C ILE A 89 -17.92 -21.88 0.22
N GLU A 90 -18.64 -21.74 1.34
CA GLU A 90 -18.83 -22.86 2.26
C GLU A 90 -19.42 -24.02 1.45
N PRO A 91 -18.77 -25.20 1.41
CA PRO A 91 -19.36 -26.34 0.75
C PRO A 91 -20.60 -26.71 1.57
N SER A 92 -21.77 -26.36 1.04
CA SER A 92 -23.06 -26.81 1.55
C SER A 92 -23.03 -28.34 1.64
N ALA A 93 -22.91 -28.84 2.86
CA ALA A 93 -22.90 -30.25 3.16
C ALA A 93 -24.27 -30.85 2.83
N LYS A 94 -24.34 -31.61 1.73
CA LYS A 94 -25.02 -32.93 1.62
C LYS A 94 -24.98 -33.45 0.18
N SER A 95 -24.09 -34.41 -0.09
CA SER A 95 -24.46 -35.77 -0.52
C SER A 95 -23.20 -36.64 -0.73
N LYS A 96 -23.31 -37.90 -0.32
CA LYS A 96 -22.30 -38.99 -0.27
C LYS A 96 -21.93 -39.38 -1.72
N THR A 97 -20.72 -39.76 -2.16
CA THR A 97 -19.82 -40.91 -1.85
C THR A 97 -18.65 -40.92 -2.92
N PRO A 98 -17.65 -41.85 -2.97
CA PRO A 98 -16.25 -41.75 -2.47
C PRO A 98 -15.17 -41.77 -3.61
N PRO A 99 -13.90 -42.18 -3.36
CA PRO A 99 -12.70 -41.34 -3.38
C PRO A 99 -11.79 -41.55 -4.61
N GLY A 100 -11.27 -40.46 -5.18
CA GLY A 100 -10.30 -40.55 -6.27
C GLY A 100 -9.49 -39.27 -6.45
N GLU A 101 -8.21 -39.39 -6.12
CA GLU A 101 -7.10 -38.75 -6.84
C GLU A 101 -6.70 -37.30 -6.51
N ASN A 102 -5.55 -37.25 -5.82
CA ASN A 102 -4.52 -36.21 -5.76
C ASN A 102 -4.92 -34.77 -5.42
N ARG A 103 -4.74 -34.46 -4.13
CA ARG A 103 -4.46 -33.11 -3.64
C ARG A 103 -3.02 -32.77 -4.01
N ASP A 104 -2.83 -31.60 -4.61
CA ASP A 104 -1.80 -30.60 -4.25
C ASP A 104 -1.50 -29.67 -5.43
N ASN A 105 -2.42 -28.73 -5.70
CA ASN A 105 -2.08 -27.55 -6.51
C ASN A 105 -1.46 -26.49 -5.59
N VAL A 106 -0.25 -26.78 -5.09
CA VAL A 106 0.63 -25.76 -4.50
C VAL A 106 1.53 -25.26 -5.62
N PHE A 107 1.25 -24.07 -6.14
CA PHE A 107 2.16 -23.41 -7.06
C PHE A 107 3.29 -22.78 -6.25
N SER A 108 4.43 -23.47 -6.17
CA SER A 108 5.68 -22.91 -5.66
C SER A 108 6.13 -21.78 -6.59
N LEU A 109 6.18 -20.54 -6.09
CA LEU A 109 6.59 -19.34 -6.83
C LEU A 109 8.11 -19.10 -6.85
N PHE A 110 8.90 -20.04 -6.34
CA PHE A 110 10.35 -19.93 -6.24
C PHE A 110 11.00 -21.18 -6.83
N ASP A 111 11.16 -21.19 -8.15
CA ASP A 111 12.21 -22.00 -8.78
C ASP A 111 13.48 -21.16 -8.79
N GLU A 112 14.39 -21.48 -7.88
CA GLU A 112 15.73 -20.89 -7.81
C GLU A 112 16.59 -21.55 -8.89
N LYS A 113 17.21 -20.75 -9.77
CA LYS A 113 18.06 -21.19 -10.86
C LYS A 113 19.52 -20.86 -10.60
#